data_AF-A0A9E5NI90-F1
#
_entry.id   AF-A0A9E5NI90-F1
#
_cell.length_a   1.000
_cell.length_b   1.000
_cell.length_c   1.000
_cell.angle_alpha   90.00
_cell.angle_beta   90.00
_cell.angle_gamma   90.00
#
_symmetry.space_group_name_H-M   'P 1'
#
loop_
_entity.id
_entity.type
_entity.pdbx_description
1 polymer ?
#
loop_
_entity_poly.entity_id
_entity_poly.type
_entity_poly.pdbx_seq_one_letter_code
_entity_poly.pdbx_strand_id
1 'polypeptide(L)'
;ASLRAMILDIMLRMRDECNISFLYITHDLSTAYQVCDEIHILYQGSIAERGNIVKVIEDPKHPYVQELIASIPVPDPEDRWDTELTLPTEEEMRRHAESGCRFYPRCPHRMDHCLEKAPPLCDIDGHEHQVTCYLYECVEPPAEPVAEQPAVPE
;
A
#
# COMPACT_ATOMS: atom_id res chain seq x y z
N ALA A 1 -13.39 -24.12 9.22
CA ALA A 1 -13.32 -23.06 8.19
C ALA A 1 -14.02 -21.81 8.72
N SER A 2 -13.39 -20.63 8.62
CA SER A 2 -13.99 -19.35 9.04
C SER A 2 -15.04 -18.88 8.02
N LEU A 3 -16.10 -18.21 8.46
CA LEU A 3 -17.12 -17.59 7.59
C LEU A 3 -16.46 -16.66 6.55
N ARG A 4 -15.42 -15.94 6.96
CA ARG A 4 -14.67 -15.03 6.07
C ARG A 4 -14.05 -15.75 4.88
N ALA A 5 -13.39 -16.88 5.13
CA ALA A 5 -12.75 -17.67 4.08
C ALA A 5 -13.78 -18.21 3.08
N MET A 6 -14.98 -18.59 3.55
CA MET A 6 -16.07 -19.02 2.67
C MET A 6 -16.58 -17.90 1.77
N ILE A 7 -16.72 -16.67 2.30
CA ILE A 7 -17.15 -15.52 1.49
C ILE A 7 -16.09 -15.20 0.43
N LEU A 8 -14.82 -15.19 0.81
CA LEU A 8 -13.71 -14.94 -0.12
C LEU A 8 -13.63 -16.01 -1.23
N ASP A 9 -13.81 -17.29 -0.88
CA ASP A 9 -13.86 -18.39 -1.86
C ASP A 9 -14.99 -18.20 -2.88
N ILE A 10 -16.19 -17.81 -2.42
CA ILE A 10 -17.32 -17.52 -3.31
C ILE A 10 -16.98 -16.34 -4.23
N MET A 11 -16.36 -15.28 -3.71
CA MET A 11 -15.96 -14.12 -4.52
C MET A 11 -14.96 -14.51 -5.61
N LEU A 12 -13.94 -15.30 -5.27
CA LEU A 12 -12.93 -15.78 -6.23
C LEU A 12 -13.57 -16.68 -7.31
N ARG A 13 -14.47 -17.58 -6.92
CA ARG A 13 -15.21 -18.39 -7.88
C ARG A 13 -16.07 -17.55 -8.81
N MET A 14 -16.75 -16.52 -8.30
CA MET A 14 -17.51 -15.60 -9.14
C MET A 14 -16.62 -14.82 -10.10
N ARG A 15 -15.41 -14.40 -9.69
CA ARG A 15 -14.43 -13.76 -10.57
C ARG A 15 -14.12 -14.67 -11.75
N ASP A 16 -13.81 -15.93 -11.47
CA ASP A 16 -13.34 -16.90 -12.47
C ASP A 16 -14.48 -17.43 -13.36
N GLU A 17 -15.66 -17.67 -12.79
CA GLU A 17 -16.84 -18.20 -13.51
C GLU A 17 -17.56 -17.11 -14.33
N CYS A 18 -17.61 -15.87 -13.83
CA CYS A 18 -18.35 -14.77 -14.46
C CYS A 18 -17.46 -13.72 -15.15
N ASN A 19 -16.13 -13.86 -15.09
CA ASN A 19 -15.16 -12.95 -15.69
C ASN A 19 -15.34 -11.48 -15.27
N ILE A 20 -15.56 -11.25 -13.98
CA ILE A 20 -15.78 -9.94 -13.36
C ILE A 20 -14.57 -9.49 -12.55
N SER A 21 -14.37 -8.17 -12.41
CA SER A 21 -13.33 -7.59 -11.56
C SER A 21 -13.90 -7.13 -10.22
N PHE A 22 -13.11 -7.24 -9.15
CA PHE A 22 -13.49 -6.79 -7.81
C PHE A 22 -12.51 -5.75 -7.29
N LEU A 23 -13.04 -4.71 -6.65
CA LEU A 23 -12.26 -3.82 -5.79
C LEU A 23 -12.49 -4.23 -4.34
N TYR A 24 -11.45 -4.77 -3.70
CA TYR A 24 -11.49 -5.21 -2.31
C TYR A 24 -10.83 -4.19 -1.39
N ILE A 25 -11.59 -3.63 -0.44
CA ILE A 25 -11.10 -2.65 0.53
C ILE A 25 -11.04 -3.30 1.91
N THR A 26 -9.83 -3.39 2.48
CA THR A 26 -9.58 -4.03 3.77
C THR A 26 -8.46 -3.31 4.53
N HIS A 27 -8.41 -3.52 5.84
CA HIS A 27 -7.28 -3.13 6.69
C HIS A 27 -6.37 -4.33 7.03
N ASP A 28 -6.74 -5.53 6.60
CA ASP A 28 -6.02 -6.77 6.88
C ASP A 28 -5.26 -7.23 5.64
N LEU A 29 -3.93 -7.05 5.68
CA LEU A 29 -3.02 -7.44 4.60
C LEU A 29 -3.07 -8.95 4.30
N SER A 30 -3.33 -9.80 5.29
CA SER A 30 -3.41 -11.25 5.10
C SER A 30 -4.56 -11.62 4.18
N THR A 31 -5.70 -10.93 4.34
CA THR A 31 -6.87 -11.16 3.48
C THR A 31 -6.67 -10.58 2.09
N ALA A 32 -6.03 -9.41 1.98
CA ALA A 32 -5.68 -8.85 0.67
C ALA A 32 -4.75 -9.80 -0.09
N TYR A 33 -3.69 -10.30 0.57
CA TYR A 33 -2.71 -11.22 -0.02
C TYR A 33 -3.33 -12.49 -0.60
N GLN A 34 -4.44 -12.96 -0.01
CA GLN A 34 -5.13 -14.17 -0.46
C GLN A 34 -6.00 -13.98 -1.71
N VAL A 35 -6.49 -12.77 -1.98
CA VAL A 35 -7.56 -12.56 -2.98
C VAL A 35 -7.29 -11.52 -4.04
N CYS A 36 -6.35 -10.62 -3.80
CA CYS A 36 -6.03 -9.54 -4.73
C CYS A 36 -4.81 -9.89 -5.58
N ASP A 37 -4.83 -9.50 -6.85
CA ASP A 37 -3.67 -9.59 -7.74
C ASP A 37 -2.73 -8.37 -7.54
N GLU A 38 -3.33 -7.19 -7.36
CA GLU A 38 -2.65 -5.92 -7.09
C GLU A 38 -3.14 -5.29 -5.77
N ILE A 39 -2.28 -4.53 -5.12
CA ILE A 39 -2.57 -3.82 -3.87
C ILE A 39 -2.26 -2.33 -3.98
N HIS A 40 -3.12 -1.52 -3.36
CA HIS A 40 -2.88 -0.09 -3.13
C HIS A 40 -2.92 0.16 -1.63
N ILE A 41 -1.79 0.55 -1.06
CA ILE A 41 -1.70 0.88 0.36
C ILE A 41 -1.79 2.39 0.52
N LEU A 42 -2.73 2.84 1.34
CA LEU A 42 -2.97 4.25 1.60
C LEU A 42 -2.48 4.64 2.99
N TYR A 43 -1.98 5.86 3.11
CA TYR A 43 -1.72 6.54 4.36
C TYR A 43 -2.35 7.94 4.35
N GLN A 44 -3.27 8.19 5.28
CA GLN A 44 -4.02 9.45 5.39
C GLN A 44 -4.63 9.96 4.05
N GLY A 45 -5.14 9.04 3.22
CA GLY A 45 -5.78 9.37 1.96
C GLY A 45 -4.83 9.59 0.77
N SER A 46 -3.53 9.34 0.93
CA SER A 46 -2.58 9.29 -0.18
C SER A 46 -2.04 7.88 -0.36
N ILE A 47 -1.83 7.47 -1.62
CA ILE A 47 -1.16 6.20 -1.92
C ILE A 47 0.25 6.28 -1.36
N ALA A 48 0.64 5.35 -0.50
CA ALA A 48 1.99 5.19 -0.01
C ALA A 48 2.80 4.27 -0.94
N GLU A 49 2.16 3.18 -1.37
CA GLU A 49 2.76 2.16 -2.22
C GLU A 49 1.66 1.42 -3.00
N ARG A 50 1.93 1.03 -4.24
CA ARG A 50 1.04 0.19 -5.04
C ARG A 50 1.82 -0.75 -5.96
N GLY A 51 1.21 -1.86 -6.35
CA GLY A 51 1.81 -2.79 -7.30
C GLY A 51 1.29 -4.21 -7.12
N ASN A 52 2.00 -5.17 -7.72
CA ASN A 52 1.73 -6.58 -7.50
C ASN A 52 1.80 -6.92 -6.00
N ILE A 53 0.81 -7.65 -5.50
CA ILE A 53 0.68 -7.88 -4.06
C ILE A 53 1.87 -8.64 -3.46
N VAL A 54 2.47 -9.57 -4.22
CA VAL A 54 3.62 -10.35 -3.77
C VAL A 54 4.84 -9.44 -3.62
N LYS A 55 5.12 -8.61 -4.62
CA LYS A 55 6.26 -7.66 -4.58
C LYS A 55 6.13 -6.66 -3.43
N VAL A 56 4.94 -6.07 -3.24
CA VAL A 56 4.72 -5.07 -2.18
C VAL A 56 4.83 -5.68 -0.77
N ILE A 57 4.45 -6.94 -0.59
CA ILE A 57 4.51 -7.62 0.71
C ILE A 57 5.91 -8.20 0.99
N GLU A 58 6.59 -8.76 -0.01
CA GLU A 58 7.91 -9.39 0.18
C GLU A 58 9.06 -8.37 0.19
N ASP A 59 8.96 -7.29 -0.58
CA ASP A 59 9.99 -6.26 -0.70
C ASP A 59 9.40 -4.84 -0.60
N PRO A 60 8.78 -4.49 0.55
CA PRO A 60 8.15 -3.20 0.75
C PRO A 60 9.16 -2.05 0.69
N LYS A 61 8.83 -1.02 -0.10
CA LYS A 61 9.72 0.11 -0.35
C LYS A 61 9.45 1.28 0.58
N HIS A 62 8.19 1.60 0.85
CA HIS A 62 7.84 2.76 1.65
C HIS A 62 8.06 2.44 3.16
N PRO A 63 8.71 3.33 3.94
CA PRO A 63 8.94 3.09 5.38
C PRO A 63 7.66 2.78 6.18
N TYR A 64 6.55 3.44 5.85
CA TYR A 64 5.23 3.09 6.39
C TYR A 64 4.82 1.63 6.13
N VAL A 65 5.01 1.13 4.90
CA VAL A 65 4.61 -0.22 4.51
C VAL A 65 5.54 -1.26 5.16
N GLN A 66 6.83 -0.92 5.28
CA GLN A 66 7.80 -1.71 6.05
C GLN A 66 7.35 -1.85 7.52
N GLU A 67 6.96 -0.75 8.18
CA GLU A 67 6.40 -0.82 9.54
C GLU A 67 5.09 -1.62 9.60
N LEU A 68 4.23 -1.48 8.59
CA LEU A 68 2.96 -2.18 8.53
C LEU A 68 3.17 -3.70 8.43
N ILE A 69 4.09 -4.16 7.58
CA ILE A 69 4.40 -5.60 7.44
C ILE A 69 5.14 -6.11 8.68
N ALA A 70 6.09 -5.34 9.19
CA ALA A 70 6.77 -5.66 10.45
C ALA A 70 5.81 -5.70 11.65
N SER A 71 4.59 -5.15 11.53
CA SER A 71 3.54 -5.22 12.55
C SER A 71 2.77 -6.57 12.56
N ILE A 72 3.01 -7.45 11.59
CA ILE A 72 2.30 -8.74 11.46
C ILE A 72 2.95 -9.80 12.38
N PRO A 73 2.23 -10.32 13.39
CA PRO A 73 2.79 -11.24 14.36
C PRO A 73 3.33 -12.53 13.72
N VAL A 74 4.60 -12.83 13.98
CA VAL A 74 5.21 -14.10 13.61
C VAL A 74 4.76 -15.15 14.64
N PRO A 75 4.28 -16.33 14.22
CA PRO A 75 3.88 -17.40 15.12
C PRO A 75 5.09 -18.15 15.70
N ASP A 76 6.04 -17.41 16.29
CA ASP A 76 7.19 -17.94 17.02
C ASP A 76 7.03 -17.60 18.51
N PRO A 77 6.86 -18.58 19.41
CA PRO A 77 6.70 -18.33 20.84
C PRO A 77 7.93 -17.70 21.52
N GLU A 78 9.11 -17.75 20.90
CA GLU A 78 10.33 -17.12 21.40
C GLU A 78 10.48 -15.66 20.95
N ASP A 79 9.76 -15.25 19.90
CA ASP A 79 9.77 -13.89 19.37
C ASP A 79 8.77 -13.01 20.13
N ARG A 80 9.28 -12.33 21.16
CA ARG A 80 8.47 -11.38 21.93
C ARG A 80 8.32 -10.09 21.12
N TRP A 81 7.07 -9.76 20.82
CA TRP A 81 6.68 -8.50 20.21
C TRP A 81 6.97 -7.30 21.14
N ASP A 82 8.23 -6.85 21.18
CA ASP A 82 8.72 -5.86 22.16
C ASP A 82 9.13 -4.52 21.53
N THR A 83 8.58 -4.19 20.36
CA THR A 83 8.88 -2.93 19.67
C THR A 83 8.15 -1.76 20.33
N GLU A 84 8.88 -0.96 21.11
CA GLU A 84 8.38 0.31 21.65
C GLU A 84 8.26 1.37 20.55
N LEU A 85 7.03 1.59 20.07
CA LEU A 85 6.72 2.60 19.06
C LEU A 85 6.44 3.94 19.75
N THR A 86 7.31 4.92 19.54
CA THR A 86 7.00 6.31 19.92
C THR A 86 6.15 6.93 18.82
N LEU A 87 4.87 7.16 19.11
CA LEU A 87 3.95 7.78 18.17
C LEU A 87 3.93 9.31 18.35
N PRO A 88 3.94 10.08 17.24
CA PRO A 88 3.76 11.53 17.29
C PRO A 88 2.35 11.89 17.77
N THR A 89 2.19 13.11 18.25
CA THR A 89 0.89 13.64 18.69
C THR A 89 -0.08 13.79 17.51
N GLU A 90 -1.39 13.75 17.79
CA GLU A 90 -2.42 13.99 16.76
C GLU A 90 -2.27 15.37 16.10
N GLU A 91 -1.82 16.37 16.87
CA GLU A 91 -1.58 17.73 16.37
C GLU A 91 -0.40 17.80 15.40
N GLU A 92 0.68 17.07 15.67
CA GLU A 92 1.79 16.90 14.72
C GLU A 92 1.29 16.20 13.46
N MET A 93 0.55 15.11 13.59
CA MET A 93 0.00 14.39 12.44
C MET A 93 -0.89 15.28 11.56
N ARG A 94 -1.76 16.12 12.14
CA ARG A 94 -2.65 16.99 11.38
C ARG A 94 -1.90 18.09 10.62
N ARG A 95 -0.87 18.69 11.23
CA ARG A 95 -0.05 19.73 10.57
C ARG A 95 0.66 19.21 9.31
N HIS A 96 1.16 17.98 9.36
CA HIS A 96 1.86 17.36 8.23
C HIS A 96 0.92 16.72 7.19
N ALA A 97 -0.39 16.64 7.46
CA ALA A 97 -1.36 16.21 6.47
C ALA A 97 -1.60 17.27 5.37
N GLU A 98 -1.28 18.53 5.66
CA GLU A 98 -1.56 19.69 4.79
C GLU A 98 -0.40 20.04 3.85
N SER A 99 0.84 19.63 4.16
CA SER A 99 2.03 19.90 3.35
C SER A 99 3.10 18.82 3.46
N GLY A 100 3.82 18.55 2.37
CA GLY A 100 4.89 17.55 2.35
C GLY A 100 4.42 16.09 2.33
N CYS A 101 5.30 15.20 2.77
CA CYS A 101 5.02 13.78 2.99
C CYS A 101 4.21 13.58 4.26
N ARG A 102 3.03 12.98 4.14
CA ARG A 102 2.12 12.72 5.27
C ARG A 102 2.73 11.83 6.35
N PHE A 103 3.63 10.92 5.98
CA PHE A 103 4.30 10.00 6.90
C PHE A 103 5.52 10.63 7.60
N TYR A 104 5.88 11.88 7.28
CA TYR A 104 7.04 12.57 7.83
C TYR A 104 7.20 12.47 9.37
N PRO A 105 6.14 12.64 10.19
CA PRO A 105 6.26 12.63 11.66
C PRO A 105 6.69 11.28 12.24
N ARG A 106 6.41 10.19 11.51
CA ARG A 106 6.72 8.82 11.89
C ARG A 106 7.90 8.24 11.13
N CYS A 107 8.36 8.92 10.06
CA CYS A 107 9.36 8.37 9.18
C CYS A 107 10.76 8.35 9.86
N PRO A 108 11.43 7.18 9.93
CA PRO A 108 12.81 7.09 10.40
C PRO A 108 13.82 7.72 9.42
N HIS A 109 13.45 7.81 8.14
CA HIS A 109 14.28 8.35 7.05
C HIS A 109 13.84 9.75 6.60
N ARG A 110 13.26 10.54 7.50
CA ARG A 110 12.78 11.90 7.18
C ARG A 110 13.92 12.81 6.71
N MET A 111 13.63 13.63 5.69
CA MET A 111 14.54 14.64 5.12
C MET A 111 13.83 15.98 5.04
N ASP A 112 14.56 17.10 5.00
CA ASP A 112 13.96 18.44 4.93
C ASP A 112 13.06 18.61 3.68
N HIS A 113 13.45 18.02 2.55
CA HIS A 113 12.65 18.06 1.32
C HIS A 113 11.29 17.36 1.46
N CYS A 114 11.18 16.35 2.34
CA CYS A 114 9.92 15.68 2.65
C CYS A 114 8.92 16.62 3.36
N LEU A 115 9.39 17.68 4.02
CA LEU A 115 8.55 18.67 4.69
C LEU A 115 7.90 19.62 3.67
N GLU A 116 8.65 20.00 2.65
CA GLU A 116 8.27 21.07 1.72
C GLU A 116 7.32 20.59 0.62
N LYS A 117 7.54 19.38 0.08
CA LYS A 117 6.79 18.88 -1.08
C LYS A 117 6.48 17.39 -0.93
N ALA A 118 5.24 17.01 -1.25
CA ALA A 118 4.86 15.60 -1.29
C ALA A 118 5.65 14.87 -2.40
N PRO A 119 6.21 13.68 -2.12
CA PRO A 119 6.91 12.90 -3.13
C PRO A 119 5.93 12.46 -4.23
N PRO A 120 6.34 12.51 -5.51
CA PRO A 120 5.57 11.91 -6.59
C PRO A 120 5.52 10.39 -6.45
N LEU A 121 4.61 9.75 -7.18
CA LEU A 121 4.55 8.30 -7.30
C LEU A 121 5.65 7.84 -8.27
N CYS A 122 6.68 7.20 -7.75
CA CYS A 122 7.85 6.73 -8.51
C CYS A 122 7.73 5.25 -8.84
N ASP A 123 8.14 4.87 -10.06
CA ASP A 123 8.26 3.50 -10.52
C ASP A 123 9.62 2.90 -10.14
N ILE A 124 9.58 1.72 -9.50
CA ILE A 124 10.79 1.02 -9.02
C ILE A 124 11.13 -0.18 -9.91
N ASP A 125 10.12 -0.83 -10.49
CA ASP A 125 10.29 -2.06 -11.26
C ASP A 125 9.34 -2.08 -12.48
N GLY A 126 9.57 -1.17 -13.42
CA GLY A 126 8.93 -1.20 -14.73
C GLY A 126 7.39 -1.16 -14.71
N HIS A 127 6.79 -0.29 -13.88
CA HIS A 127 5.33 -0.10 -13.72
C HIS A 127 4.59 -1.10 -12.83
N GLU A 128 5.21 -2.21 -12.43
CA GLU A 128 4.55 -3.20 -11.57
C GLU A 128 4.67 -2.88 -10.07
N HIS A 129 5.47 -1.87 -9.71
CA HIS A 129 5.72 -1.49 -8.32
C HIS A 129 6.04 0.00 -8.23
N GLN A 130 5.18 0.72 -7.52
CA GLN A 130 5.23 2.17 -7.37
C GLN A 130 5.17 2.62 -5.92
N VAL A 131 5.93 3.65 -5.59
CA VAL A 131 6.09 4.16 -4.23
C VAL A 131 6.10 5.68 -4.19
N THR A 132 5.46 6.30 -3.20
CA THR A 132 5.54 7.75 -2.98
C THR A 132 6.60 8.07 -1.93
N CYS A 133 7.89 8.00 -2.29
CA CYS A 133 8.97 8.27 -1.35
C CYS A 133 10.22 8.80 -2.05
N TYR A 134 10.85 9.84 -1.48
CA TYR A 134 12.11 10.41 -1.99
C TYR A 134 13.33 9.51 -1.79
N LEU A 135 13.22 8.41 -1.05
CA LEU A 135 14.30 7.41 -0.95
C LEU A 135 14.60 6.74 -2.28
N TYR A 136 13.65 6.77 -3.22
CA TYR A 136 13.78 6.17 -4.51
C TYR A 136 13.76 7.26 -5.59
N GLU A 137 14.70 7.17 -6.52
CA GLU A 137 14.74 8.07 -7.66
C GLU A 137 13.63 7.68 -8.64
N CYS A 138 12.74 8.62 -8.93
CA CYS A 138 11.76 8.48 -9.99
C CYS A 138 12.50 8.32 -11.33
N VAL A 139 12.50 7.10 -11.87
CA VAL A 139 12.54 6.96 -13.33
C VAL A 139 11.15 7.39 -13.78
N GLU A 140 11.04 8.50 -14.52
CA GLU A 140 9.75 8.92 -15.06
C GLU A 140 9.16 7.77 -15.88
N PRO A 141 8.02 7.18 -15.47
CA PRO A 141 7.31 6.28 -16.36
C PRO A 141 6.91 7.04 -17.63
N PRO A 142 7.12 6.50 -18.84
CA PRO A 142 6.44 7.04 -20.01
C PRO A 142 4.94 7.04 -19.70
N ALA A 143 4.32 8.21 -19.84
CA ALA A 143 2.89 8.39 -19.60
C ALA A 143 2.11 7.36 -20.45
N GLU A 144 1.60 6.31 -19.82
CA GLU A 144 0.74 5.37 -20.51
C GLU A 144 -0.57 6.10 -20.87
N PRO A 145 -1.00 6.04 -22.14
CA PRO A 145 -2.26 6.63 -22.54
C PRO A 145 -3.38 5.91 -21.79
N VAL A 146 -4.19 6.68 -21.08
CA VAL A 146 -5.47 6.21 -20.51
C VAL A 146 -6.25 5.58 -21.64
N ALA A 147 -6.35 4.24 -21.64
CA ALA A 147 -7.11 3.52 -22.63
C ALA A 147 -8.59 3.94 -22.52
N GLU A 148 -9.07 4.59 -23.58
CA GLU A 148 -10.47 4.95 -23.78
C GLU A 148 -11.33 3.69 -23.59
N GLN A 149 -12.23 3.73 -22.61
CA GLN A 149 -13.16 2.63 -22.33
C GLN A 149 -14.01 2.35 -23.58
N PRO A 150 -14.12 1.11 -24.07
CA PRO A 150 -15.09 0.79 -25.10
C PRO A 150 -16.50 0.96 -24.53
N ALA A 151 -17.28 1.81 -25.19
CA ALA A 151 -18.68 2.10 -24.86
C ALA A 151 -19.48 0.79 -24.72
N VAL A 152 -20.17 0.64 -23.59
CA VAL A 152 -21.15 -0.42 -23.36
C VAL A 152 -22.37 -0.12 -24.25
N PRO A 153 -22.76 -1.01 -25.19
CA PRO A 153 -24.01 -0.84 -25.93
C PRO A 153 -25.22 -1.14 -25.01
N GLU A 154 -26.25 -0.30 -25.12
CA GLU A 154 -27.55 -0.39 -24.41
C GLU A 154 -28.33 -1.69 -24.66
#